data_AF-A0A7S1LQJ9-F1
#
_entry.id   AF-A0A7S1LQJ9-F1
#
_cell.length_a   1.000
_cell.length_b   1.000
_cell.length_c   1.000
_cell.angle_alpha   90.00
_cell.angle_beta   90.00
_cell.angle_gamma   90.00
#
_symmetry.space_group_name_H-M   'P 1'
#
loop_
_entity.id
_entity.type
_entity.pdbx_description
1 polymer ?
#
loop_
_entity_poly.entity_id
_entity_poly.type
_entity_poly.pdbx_seq_one_letter_code
_entity_poly.pdbx_strand_id
1 'polypeptide(L)'
;AGFPAPAHPGLAASVLLTLRASTPEEAVYTGTKGTLRIHRSAHTPTRLTLSAFQGRTESSEEVFDFPLPPTPAGAAPWNYPGSQGLLYEARAVAAALRRGLRECEDWTHAESIATMELV
;
A
#
# COMPACT_ATOMS: atom_id res chain seq x y z
N ALA A 1 -12.70 1.19 -17.08
CA ALA A 1 -13.52 2.26 -16.47
C ALA A 1 -12.61 2.98 -15.49
N GLY A 2 -12.34 4.27 -15.71
CA GLY A 2 -11.40 5.05 -14.89
C GLY A 2 -11.85 5.16 -13.44
N PHE A 3 -11.01 5.79 -12.59
CA PHE A 3 -11.35 6.02 -11.19
C PHE A 3 -12.75 6.66 -11.11
N PRO A 4 -13.67 6.09 -10.33
CA PRO A 4 -14.96 6.73 -10.11
C PRO A 4 -14.71 8.11 -9.54
N ALA A 5 -15.52 9.10 -9.97
CA ALA A 5 -15.51 10.41 -9.34
C ALA A 5 -15.60 10.21 -7.82
N PRO A 6 -14.79 10.93 -7.01
CA PRO A 6 -14.76 10.71 -5.58
C PRO A 6 -16.18 10.77 -5.02
N ALA A 7 -16.61 9.68 -4.36
CA ALA A 7 -17.98 9.54 -3.86
C ALA A 7 -18.38 10.65 -2.88
N HIS A 8 -17.40 11.39 -2.35
CA HIS A 8 -17.60 12.57 -1.53
C HIS A 8 -16.83 13.79 -2.11
N PRO A 9 -17.50 14.93 -2.32
CA PRO A 9 -16.89 16.15 -2.87
C PRO A 9 -15.82 16.80 -1.98
N GLY A 10 -15.58 16.28 -0.77
CA GLY A 10 -14.58 16.77 0.18
C GLY A 10 -13.34 15.88 0.34
N LEU A 11 -13.23 14.78 -0.40
CA LEU A 11 -12.03 13.93 -0.35
C LEU A 11 -10.90 14.58 -1.15
N ALA A 12 -9.71 14.61 -0.56
CA ALA A 12 -8.50 15.11 -1.21
C ALA A 12 -7.31 14.23 -0.84
N ALA A 13 -6.34 14.15 -1.74
CA ALA A 13 -5.07 13.47 -1.52
C ALA A 13 -3.93 14.36 -2.02
N SER A 14 -2.78 14.29 -1.35
CA SER A 14 -1.55 14.95 -1.76
C SER A 14 -0.40 13.96 -1.73
N VAL A 15 0.41 13.95 -2.78
CA VAL A 15 1.59 13.10 -2.87
C VAL A 15 2.83 13.98 -2.94
N LEU A 16 3.80 13.72 -2.06
CA LEU A 16 5.12 14.33 -2.10
C LEU A 16 6.14 13.27 -2.51
N LEU A 17 6.74 13.46 -3.67
CA LEU A 17 7.84 12.65 -4.17
C LEU A 17 9.07 13.55 -4.37
N THR A 18 10.24 13.05 -3.98
CA THR A 18 11.51 13.70 -4.28
C THR A 18 12.63 12.67 -4.36
N LEU A 19 13.56 12.90 -5.28
CA LEU A 19 14.81 12.13 -5.41
C LEU A 19 15.99 12.83 -4.73
N ARG A 20 15.74 13.95 -4.04
CA ARG A 20 16.79 14.87 -3.54
C ARG A 20 16.75 15.10 -2.03
N ALA A 21 15.70 14.65 -1.35
CA ALA A 21 15.58 14.77 0.10
C ALA A 21 14.98 13.49 0.69
N SER A 22 15.30 13.21 1.96
CA SER A 22 14.64 12.16 2.71
C SER A 22 13.25 12.65 3.13
N THR A 23 12.21 11.92 2.75
CA THR A 23 10.85 12.14 3.24
C THR A 23 10.55 11.17 4.38
N PRO A 24 9.52 11.42 5.20
CA PRO A 24 9.02 10.41 6.14
C PRO A 24 8.69 9.08 5.47
N GLU A 25 8.26 9.13 4.20
CA GLU A 25 7.97 7.96 3.36
C GLU A 25 6.84 7.10 3.93
N GLU A 26 5.80 7.77 4.41
CA GLU A 26 4.61 7.19 5.02
C GLU A 26 3.38 7.45 4.12
N ALA A 27 2.37 6.59 4.23
CA ALA A 27 1.03 6.88 3.71
C ALA A 27 0.04 6.98 4.87
N VAL A 28 -0.72 8.07 4.91
CA VAL A 28 -1.65 8.37 6.00
C VAL A 28 -3.04 8.59 5.44
N TYR A 29 -4.00 7.81 5.92
CA TYR A 29 -5.41 7.92 5.56
C TYR A 29 -6.18 8.41 6.78
N THR A 30 -6.76 9.59 6.70
CA THR A 30 -7.55 10.19 7.78
C THR A 30 -9.03 10.13 7.44
N GLY A 31 -9.82 9.54 8.33
CA GLY A 31 -11.26 9.44 8.22
C GLY A 31 -11.99 10.02 9.43
N THR A 32 -13.31 9.88 9.44
CA THR A 32 -14.16 10.41 10.53
C THR A 32 -14.02 9.64 11.84
N LYS A 33 -13.48 8.42 11.80
CA LYS A 33 -13.34 7.53 12.97
C LYS A 33 -11.90 7.41 13.46
N GLY A 34 -10.94 8.04 12.78
CA GLY A 34 -9.54 7.85 13.10
C GLY A 34 -8.62 7.97 11.90
N THR A 35 -7.39 7.48 12.09
CA THR A 35 -6.30 7.56 11.14
C THR A 35 -5.64 6.21 10.96
N LEU A 36 -5.45 5.80 9.71
CA LEU A 36 -4.63 4.66 9.32
C LEU A 36 -3.26 5.17 8.87
N ARG A 37 -2.18 4.66 9.44
CA ARG A 37 -0.81 5.01 9.06
C ARG A 37 -0.07 3.78 8.58
N ILE A 38 0.40 3.82 7.34
CA ILE A 38 1.41 2.93 6.81
C ILE A 38 2.78 3.57 7.11
N HIS A 39 3.60 2.87 7.88
CA HIS A 39 4.89 3.40 8.34
C HIS A 39 5.94 3.42 7.23
N ARG A 40 7.09 4.05 7.54
CA ARG A 40 8.23 4.23 6.63
C ARG A 40 8.60 2.95 5.85
N SER A 41 9.02 3.19 4.62
CA SER A 41 9.03 2.25 3.51
C SER A 41 7.61 1.86 3.10
N ALA A 42 6.74 2.87 2.93
CA ALA A 42 5.33 2.67 2.57
C ALA A 42 5.12 1.97 1.22
N HIS A 43 6.14 1.92 0.35
CA HIS A 43 6.12 1.14 -0.88
C HIS A 43 6.43 -0.36 -0.69
N THR A 44 6.98 -0.75 0.47
CA THR A 44 7.18 -2.15 0.91
C THR A 44 6.86 -2.29 2.41
N PRO A 45 5.60 -2.03 2.83
CA PRO A 45 5.30 -1.83 4.23
C PRO A 45 5.28 -3.14 5.02
N THR A 46 5.79 -3.09 6.25
CA THR A 46 5.76 -4.21 7.22
C THR A 46 5.06 -3.84 8.52
N ARG A 47 4.60 -2.59 8.65
CA ARG A 47 3.92 -2.11 9.84
C ARG A 47 2.85 -1.10 9.49
N LEU A 48 1.72 -1.21 10.18
CA LEU A 48 0.61 -0.28 10.11
C LEU A 48 0.10 0.04 11.51
N THR A 49 -0.33 1.27 11.74
CA THR A 49 -1.04 1.68 12.95
C THR A 49 -2.42 2.20 12.61
N LEU A 50 -3.44 1.65 13.28
CA LEU A 50 -4.78 2.19 13.29
C LEU A 50 -4.98 2.97 14.59
N SER A 51 -5.17 4.28 14.47
CA SER A 51 -5.58 5.14 15.59
C SER A 51 -7.07 5.40 15.47
N ALA A 52 -7.88 4.92 16.41
CA ALA A 52 -9.32 5.10 16.43
C ALA A 52 -9.73 6.15 17.46
N PHE A 53 -10.54 7.13 17.06
CA PHE A 53 -11.00 8.21 17.95
C PHE A 53 -11.97 7.68 19.01
N GLN A 54 -11.69 7.98 20.27
CA GLN A 54 -12.56 7.66 21.41
C GLN A 54 -13.16 8.91 22.05
N GLY A 55 -12.52 10.07 21.86
CA GLY A 55 -13.00 11.36 22.32
C GLY A 55 -12.23 12.51 21.68
N ARG A 56 -12.46 13.73 22.15
CA ARG A 56 -11.82 14.94 21.60
C ARG A 56 -10.29 14.95 21.76
N THR A 57 -9.78 14.24 22.75
CA THR A 57 -8.37 14.18 23.11
C THR A 57 -7.85 12.75 23.29
N GLU A 58 -8.68 11.74 22.98
CA GLU A 58 -8.38 10.33 23.27
C GLU A 58 -8.54 9.50 22.00
N SER A 59 -7.56 8.63 21.76
CA SER A 59 -7.57 7.65 20.70
C SER A 59 -6.94 6.35 21.18
N SER A 60 -7.51 5.21 20.80
CA SER A 60 -6.84 3.91 20.93
C SER A 60 -5.95 3.65 19.73
N GLU A 61 -4.83 2.98 19.96
CA GLU A 61 -3.93 2.53 18.90
C GLU A 61 -3.92 1.01 18.82
N GLU A 62 -4.02 0.50 17.59
CA GLU A 62 -3.77 -0.89 17.26
C GLU A 62 -2.63 -0.94 16.24
N VAL A 63 -1.62 -1.77 16.52
CA VAL A 63 -0.42 -1.92 15.68
C VAL A 63 -0.45 -3.30 15.04
N PHE A 64 -0.26 -3.32 13.73
CA PHE A 64 -0.20 -4.53 12.93
C PHE A 64 1.20 -4.66 12.34
N ASP A 65 1.85 -5.79 12.61
CA ASP A 65 3.13 -6.16 12.03
C ASP A 65 2.93 -7.25 10.97
N PHE A 66 3.50 -7.02 9.79
CA PHE A 66 3.47 -7.90 8.62
C PHE A 66 4.91 -8.27 8.25
N PRO A 67 5.44 -9.37 8.80
CA PRO A 67 6.81 -9.77 8.52
C PRO A 67 6.97 -10.14 7.04
N LEU A 68 8.11 -9.74 6.46
CA LEU A 68 8.47 -10.12 5.10
C LEU A 68 8.64 -11.65 5.00
N PRO A 69 8.42 -12.23 3.80
CA PRO A 69 8.72 -13.63 3.56
C PRO A 69 10.20 -13.93 3.81
N PRO A 70 10.55 -15.15 4.23
CA PRO A 70 11.95 -15.52 4.40
C PRO A 70 12.67 -15.54 3.05
N THR A 71 13.93 -15.12 3.05
CA THR A 71 14.82 -15.31 1.90
C THR A 71 15.14 -16.80 1.75
N PRO A 72 15.00 -17.40 0.54
CA PRO A 72 15.35 -18.80 0.32
C PRO A 72 16.81 -19.10 0.67
N ALA A 73 17.06 -20.30 1.21
CA ALA A 73 18.42 -20.72 1.54
C ALA A 73 19.31 -20.76 0.29
N GLY A 74 20.49 -20.16 0.38
CA GLY A 74 21.44 -20.08 -0.74
C GLY A 74 21.11 -19.03 -1.80
N ALA A 75 20.04 -18.24 -1.62
CA ALA A 75 19.75 -17.13 -2.52
C ALA A 75 20.82 -16.02 -2.38
N ALA A 76 21.11 -15.36 -3.50
CA ALA A 76 21.89 -14.14 -3.48
C ALA A 76 21.18 -13.04 -2.67
N PRO A 77 21.92 -12.06 -2.10
CA PRO A 77 21.30 -10.90 -1.46
C PRO A 77 20.40 -10.13 -2.42
N TRP A 78 19.31 -9.59 -1.89
CA TRP A 78 18.43 -8.69 -2.64
C TRP A 78 19.11 -7.34 -2.89
N ASN A 79 18.94 -6.80 -4.11
CA ASN A 79 19.49 -5.49 -4.45
C ASN A 79 18.76 -4.34 -3.74
N TYR A 80 17.46 -4.49 -3.50
CA TYR A 80 16.62 -3.47 -2.87
C TYR A 80 15.99 -3.99 -1.57
N PRO A 81 15.96 -3.19 -0.49
CA PRO A 81 15.25 -3.53 0.73
C PRO A 81 13.78 -3.90 0.45
N GLY A 82 13.24 -4.87 1.19
CA GLY A 82 11.83 -5.27 1.04
C GLY A 82 11.52 -6.16 -0.16
N SER A 83 12.49 -6.46 -1.05
CA SER A 83 12.26 -7.26 -2.27
C SER A 83 11.73 -8.68 -2.01
N GLN A 84 11.87 -9.22 -0.80
CA GLN A 84 11.19 -10.46 -0.41
C GLN A 84 9.67 -10.39 -0.64
N GLY A 85 9.09 -9.19 -0.51
CA GLY A 85 7.67 -8.91 -0.72
C GLY A 85 7.20 -9.10 -2.16
N LEU A 86 8.10 -9.11 -3.17
CA LEU A 86 7.73 -9.41 -4.56
C LEU A 86 7.13 -10.82 -4.73
N LEU A 87 7.34 -11.70 -3.74
CA LEU A 87 6.66 -12.99 -3.67
C LEU A 87 5.13 -12.84 -3.63
N TYR A 88 4.59 -11.78 -3.03
CA TYR A 88 3.14 -11.58 -2.92
C TYR A 88 2.51 -11.31 -4.28
N GLU A 89 3.06 -10.39 -5.07
CA GLU A 89 2.57 -10.11 -6.43
C GLU A 89 2.78 -11.32 -7.36
N ALA A 90 3.90 -12.03 -7.25
CA ALA A 90 4.13 -13.25 -8.03
C ALA A 90 3.08 -14.33 -7.73
N ARG A 91 2.67 -14.47 -6.46
CA ARG A 91 1.59 -15.37 -6.06
C ARG A 91 0.23 -14.94 -6.59
N ALA A 92 -0.06 -13.63 -6.58
CA ALA A 92 -1.31 -13.09 -7.11
C ALA A 92 -1.44 -13.39 -8.62
N VAL A 93 -0.39 -13.11 -9.39
CA VAL A 93 -0.34 -13.45 -10.83
C VAL A 93 -0.51 -14.95 -11.06
N ALA A 94 0.23 -15.78 -10.32
CA ALA A 94 0.12 -17.23 -10.45
C ALA A 94 -1.29 -17.73 -10.11
N ALA A 95 -1.98 -17.13 -9.14
CA ALA A 95 -3.35 -17.45 -8.80
C ALA A 95 -4.35 -17.05 -9.89
N ALA A 96 -4.20 -15.86 -10.47
CA ALA A 96 -5.03 -15.39 -11.58
C ALA A 96 -4.89 -16.31 -12.81
N LEU A 97 -3.65 -16.67 -13.18
CA LEU A 97 -3.38 -17.58 -14.29
C LEU A 97 -3.98 -18.97 -14.07
N ARG A 98 -3.88 -19.54 -12.86
CA ARG A 98 -4.51 -20.83 -12.52
C ARG A 98 -6.02 -20.80 -12.65
N ARG A 99 -6.64 -19.63 -12.45
CA ARG A 99 -8.10 -19.40 -12.61
C ARG A 99 -8.48 -19.08 -14.07
N GLY A 100 -7.53 -19.02 -15.00
CA GLY A 100 -7.78 -18.65 -16.39
C GLY A 100 -8.12 -17.16 -16.59
N LEU A 101 -7.79 -16.31 -15.61
CA LEU A 101 -8.00 -14.88 -15.71
C LEU A 101 -6.94 -14.21 -16.58
N ARG A 102 -7.28 -13.05 -17.13
CA ARG A 102 -6.39 -12.22 -17.97
C ARG A 102 -5.84 -10.99 -17.25
N GLU A 103 -6.25 -10.78 -16.01
CA GLU A 103 -5.79 -9.70 -15.14
C GLU A 103 -5.95 -10.11 -13.67
N CYS A 104 -5.30 -9.38 -12.76
CA CYS A 104 -5.44 -9.56 -11.32
C CYS A 104 -6.62 -8.72 -10.82
N GLU A 105 -7.49 -9.31 -9.99
CA GLU A 105 -8.66 -8.60 -9.43
C GLU A 105 -8.26 -7.48 -8.45
N ASP A 106 -7.11 -7.61 -7.77
CA ASP A 106 -6.58 -6.62 -6.83
C ASP A 106 -5.95 -5.39 -7.52
N TRP A 107 -5.66 -5.48 -8.83
CA TRP A 107 -5.10 -4.39 -9.63
C TRP A 107 -5.43 -4.59 -11.11
N THR A 108 -6.57 -4.04 -11.52
CA THR A 108 -7.13 -4.24 -12.86
C THR A 108 -6.40 -3.41 -13.93
N HIS A 109 -6.60 -3.76 -15.19
CA HIS A 109 -6.15 -2.93 -16.32
C HIS A 109 -6.78 -1.53 -16.27
N ALA A 110 -8.03 -1.44 -15.84
CA ALA A 110 -8.75 -0.19 -15.72
C ALA A 110 -8.12 0.73 -14.66
N GLU A 111 -7.77 0.19 -13.49
CA GLU A 111 -7.06 0.93 -12.43
C GLU A 111 -5.65 1.33 -12.86
N SER A 112 -4.96 0.46 -13.62
CA SER A 112 -3.65 0.78 -14.18
C SER A 112 -3.71 2.01 -15.09
N ILE A 113 -4.66 2.05 -16.03
CA ILE A 113 -4.86 3.20 -16.94
C ILE A 113 -5.22 4.45 -16.14
N ALA A 114 -6.18 4.34 -15.22
CA ALA A 114 -6.63 5.47 -14.42
C ALA A 114 -5.51 6.06 -13.55
N THR A 115 -4.62 5.21 -13.03
CA THR A 115 -3.44 5.65 -12.27
C THR A 115 -2.47 6.38 -13.18
N MET A 116 -2.20 5.86 -14.38
CA MET A 116 -1.32 6.51 -15.36
C MET A 116 -1.86 7.85 -15.85
N GLU A 117 -3.17 8.09 -15.81
CA GLU A 117 -3.75 9.40 -16.15
C GLU A 117 -3.52 10.48 -15.07
N LEU A 118 -3.15 10.09 -13.84
CA LEU A 118 -2.90 11.00 -12.73
C LEU A 118 -1.42 11.43 -12.59
N VAL A 119 -0.48 10.71 -13.23
CA VAL A 119 0.97 10.94 -13.16
C VAL A 119 1.54 11.37 -14.51
#